data_AF-U7FV35-F1
#
_entry.id   AF-U7FV35-F1
#
_cell.length_a   1.000
_cell.length_b   1.000
_cell.length_c   1.000
_cell.angle_alpha   90.00
_cell.angle_beta   90.00
_cell.angle_gamma   90.00
#
_symmetry.space_group_name_H-M   'P 1'
#
loop_
_entity.id
_entity.type
_entity.pdbx_description
1 polymer ?
#
loop_
_entity_poly.entity_id
_entity_poly.type
_entity_poly.pdbx_seq_one_letter_code
_entity_poly.pdbx_strand_id
1 'polypeptide(L)' 'MKVEPLPFDGVNDSVFQEFTEDGQAHMEYINDHGVFDDVPFDFIVDGVRRAYGHLFEADGQPQTKTGSLEQDISDRS' A
#
# COMPACT_ATOMS: atom_id res chain seq x y z
N MET A 1 1.96 -0.13 18.82
CA MET A 1 0.88 -0.29 17.81
C MET A 1 1.09 -1.63 17.13
N LYS A 2 0.30 -2.63 17.50
CA LYS A 2 0.28 -3.96 16.88
C LYS A 2 -1.07 -4.10 16.20
N VAL A 3 -1.04 -4.32 14.89
CA VAL A 3 -2.21 -4.56 14.05
C VAL A 3 -2.10 -6.01 13.63
N GLU A 4 -3.15 -6.79 13.88
CA GLU A 4 -3.16 -8.18 13.47
C GLU A 4 -3.26 -8.29 11.95
N PRO A 5 -2.58 -9.25 11.32
CA PRO A 5 -2.74 -9.50 9.88
C PRO A 5 -4.19 -9.80 9.52
N LEU A 6 -4.63 -9.34 8.35
CA LEU A 6 -5.93 -9.72 7.81
C LEU A 6 -5.98 -11.23 7.54
N PRO A 7 -7.07 -11.92 7.90
CA PRO A 7 -7.24 -13.33 7.59
C PRO A 7 -7.30 -13.52 6.08
N PHE A 8 -6.44 -14.37 5.53
CA PHE A 8 -6.48 -14.73 4.11
C PHE A 8 -6.77 -16.23 3.98
N ASP A 9 -8.00 -16.56 3.62
CA ASP A 9 -8.42 -17.94 3.37
C ASP A 9 -8.45 -18.30 1.86
N GLY A 10 -8.16 -17.33 1.00
CA GLY A 10 -8.16 -17.48 -0.45
C GLY A 10 -9.54 -17.62 -1.09
N VAL A 11 -10.63 -17.48 -0.33
CA VAL A 11 -12.01 -17.65 -0.80
C VAL A 11 -12.87 -16.44 -0.50
N ASN A 12 -12.76 -15.89 0.72
CA ASN A 12 -13.51 -14.75 1.17
C ASN A 12 -12.66 -13.48 1.10
N ASP A 13 -13.33 -12.37 0.78
CA ASP A 13 -12.69 -11.06 0.77
C ASP A 13 -12.30 -10.66 2.20
N SER A 14 -11.04 -10.29 2.37
CA SER A 14 -10.55 -9.71 3.62
C SER A 14 -10.10 -8.28 3.35
N VAL A 15 -11.04 -7.34 3.52
CA VAL A 15 -10.92 -6.00 2.93
C VAL A 15 -10.49 -4.95 3.95
N PHE A 16 -10.92 -5.05 5.20
CA PHE A 16 -10.82 -3.93 6.16
C PHE A 16 -10.11 -4.30 7.45
N GLN A 17 -9.00 -3.59 7.73
CA GLN A 17 -8.30 -3.60 9.01
C GLN A 17 -9.02 -2.65 9.98
N GLU A 18 -9.95 -3.16 10.77
CA GLU A 18 -10.83 -2.29 11.57
C GLU A 18 -10.15 -1.76 12.85
N PHE A 19 -9.41 -2.59 13.59
CA PHE A 19 -8.92 -2.23 14.93
C PHE A 19 -7.53 -2.79 15.27
N THR A 20 -6.79 -2.07 16.11
CA THR A 20 -5.60 -2.58 16.82
C THR A 20 -6.01 -3.54 17.95
N GLU A 21 -5.04 -4.28 18.54
CA GLU A 21 -5.30 -5.15 19.71
C GLU A 21 -5.94 -4.42 20.90
N ASP A 22 -5.70 -3.11 21.05
CA ASP A 22 -6.27 -2.24 22.08
C ASP A 22 -7.61 -1.57 21.66
N GLY A 23 -8.19 -1.98 20.53
CA GLY A 23 -9.52 -1.55 20.08
C GLY A 23 -9.56 -0.16 19.46
N GLN A 24 -8.41 0.42 19.09
CA GLN A 24 -8.34 1.71 18.40
C GLN A 24 -8.44 1.51 16.89
N ALA A 25 -9.20 2.38 16.20
CA ALA A 25 -9.25 2.38 14.75
C ALA A 25 -7.85 2.70 14.20
N HIS A 26 -7.20 1.71 13.57
CA HIS A 26 -5.87 1.88 13.00
C HIS A 26 -5.93 2.50 11.60
N MET A 27 -6.98 2.17 10.84
CA MET A 27 -7.19 2.65 9.47
C MET A 27 -8.64 3.12 9.31
N GLU A 28 -8.81 4.32 8.74
CA GLU A 28 -10.12 4.86 8.36
C GLU A 28 -10.17 4.97 6.83
N TYR A 29 -11.22 4.40 6.24
CA TYR A 29 -11.43 4.38 4.80
C TYR A 29 -12.29 5.59 4.40
N ILE A 30 -11.63 6.69 4.03
CA ILE A 30 -12.30 7.98 3.80
C ILE A 30 -12.95 8.07 2.41
N ASN A 31 -12.33 7.47 1.38
CA ASN A 31 -12.77 7.56 0.00
C ASN A 31 -12.84 6.18 -0.66
N ASP A 32 -13.94 5.92 -1.35
CA ASP A 32 -14.10 4.79 -2.28
C ASP A 32 -13.89 5.28 -3.71
N HIS A 33 -12.96 4.64 -4.43
CA HIS A 33 -12.61 4.96 -5.82
C HIS A 33 -13.28 4.04 -6.85
N GLY A 34 -14.12 3.11 -6.41
CA GLY A 34 -14.90 2.21 -7.25
C GLY A 34 -14.18 0.94 -7.67
N VAL A 35 -14.84 0.18 -8.55
CA VAL A 35 -14.36 -1.10 -9.10
C VAL A 35 -14.00 -0.89 -10.57
N PHE A 36 -12.89 -1.50 -11.00
CA PHE A 36 -12.37 -1.43 -12.37
C PHE A 36 -12.29 -2.83 -12.97
N ASP A 37 -12.55 -2.95 -14.27
CA ASP A 37 -12.51 -4.24 -14.99
C ASP A 37 -11.07 -4.79 -15.12
N ASP A 38 -10.06 -3.92 -15.04
CA ASP A 38 -8.63 -4.23 -15.01
C ASP A 38 -7.89 -3.23 -14.10
N VAL A 39 -6.61 -3.44 -13.83
CA VAL A 39 -5.78 -2.59 -12.96
C VAL A 39 -5.72 -1.16 -13.52
N PRO A 40 -6.23 -0.14 -12.80
CA PRO A 40 -6.25 1.25 -13.27
C PRO A 40 -4.88 1.91 -13.02
N PHE A 41 -3.86 1.44 -13.74
CA PHE A 41 -2.46 1.79 -13.51
C PHE A 41 -2.21 3.30 -13.49
N ASP A 42 -2.66 4.03 -14.51
CA ASP A 42 -2.44 5.47 -14.62
C ASP A 42 -3.11 6.25 -13.48
N PHE A 43 -4.31 5.83 -13.08
CA PHE A 43 -5.04 6.44 -11.96
C PHE A 43 -4.25 6.29 -10.65
N ILE A 44 -3.70 5.11 -10.39
CA ILE A 44 -2.87 4.83 -9.22
C ILE A 44 -1.61 5.69 -9.24
N VAL A 45 -0.87 5.68 -10.35
CA VAL A 45 0.41 6.42 -10.46
C VAL A 45 0.19 7.92 -10.30
N ASP A 46 -0.85 8.49 -10.92
CA ASP A 46 -1.18 9.91 -10.77
C ASP A 46 -1.62 10.25 -9.34
N GLY A 47 -2.35 9.35 -8.67
CA GLY A 47 -2.70 9.48 -7.26
C GLY A 47 -1.45 9.55 -6.37
N VAL A 48 -0.53 8.61 -6.55
CA VAL A 48 0.73 8.56 -5.78
C VAL A 48 1.59 9.79 -6.08
N ARG A 49 1.69 10.23 -7.34
CA ARG A 49 2.45 11.44 -7.71
C ARG A 49 1.89 12.70 -7.07
N ARG A 50 0.56 12.85 -7.02
CA ARG A 50 -0.07 14.00 -6.35
C ARG A 50 0.16 14.00 -4.83
N ALA A 51 0.05 12.84 -4.19
CA ALA A 51 0.18 12.73 -2.73
C ALA A 51 1.65 12.74 -2.25
N TYR A 52 2.55 12.14 -3.03
CA TYR A 52 3.94 11.89 -2.67
C TYR A 52 4.90 12.31 -3.79
N GLY A 53 4.79 13.56 -4.25
CA GLY A 53 5.60 14.06 -5.37
C GLY A 53 7.11 13.90 -5.20
N HIS A 54 7.62 13.85 -3.96
CA HIS A 54 9.03 13.61 -3.67
C HIS A 54 9.55 12.21 -4.03
N LEU A 55 8.67 11.25 -4.32
CA LEU A 55 9.04 9.91 -4.80
C LEU A 55 9.27 9.85 -6.31
N PHE A 56 9.10 10.97 -7.02
CA PHE A 56 9.26 11.08 -8.46
C PHE A 56 10.41 12.03 -8.78
N GLU A 57 11.13 11.72 -9.85
CA GLU A 57 12.12 12.60 -10.47
C GLU A 57 11.43 13.79 -11.16
N ALA A 58 12.21 14.81 -11.53
CA ALA A 58 11.70 16.01 -12.18
C ALA A 58 11.03 15.75 -13.54
N ASP A 59 11.33 14.62 -14.19
CA ASP A 59 10.72 14.16 -15.44
C ASP A 59 9.46 13.29 -15.23
N GLY A 60 9.05 13.09 -13.97
CA GLY A 60 7.87 12.33 -13.59
C GLY A 60 8.09 10.81 -13.52
N GLN A 61 9.31 10.31 -13.70
CA GLN A 61 9.64 8.90 -13.49
C GLN A 61 9.73 8.59 -11.99
N PRO A 62 9.32 7.39 -11.52
CA PRO A 62 9.54 7.00 -10.14
C PRO A 62 11.04 6.89 -9.85
N GLN A 63 11.48 7.32 -8.65
CA GLN A 63 12.87 7.14 -8.24
C GLN A 63 13.15 5.64 -8.10
N THR A 64 13.86 5.06 -9.06
CA THR A 64 14.27 3.66 -8.98
C THR A 64 15.43 3.56 -8.00
N LYS A 65 15.16 3.13 -6.78
CA LYS A 65 16.22 2.63 -5.91
C LYS A 65 16.60 1.22 -6.35
N THR A 66 17.81 1.07 -6.87
CA THR A 66 18.41 -0.23 -7.16
C THR A 66 18.81 -0.89 -5.83
N GLY A 67 17.83 -1.40 -5.10
CA GLY A 67 18.02 -2.23 -3.90
C GLY A 67 17.36 -3.58 -4.10
N SER A 68 18.00 -4.66 -3.64
CA SER A 68 17.36 -5.96 -3.65
C SER A 68 16.66 -6.20 -2.31
N LEU A 69 15.37 -6.50 -2.37
CA LEU A 69 14.60 -6.88 -1.18
C LEU A 69 15.21 -8.10 -0.48
N GLU A 70 15.83 -9.02 -1.22
CA GLU A 70 16.47 -10.20 -0.65
C GLU A 70 17.75 -9.85 0.13
N GLN A 71 18.47 -8.83 -0.32
CA GLN A 71 19.67 -8.31 0.35
C GLN A 71 19.27 -7.56 1.62
N ASP A 72 18.23 -6.73 1.55
CA ASP A 72 17.71 -5.97 2.69
C ASP A 72 17.23 -6.86 3.85
N ILE A 73 16.65 -8.03 3.53
CA ILE A 73 16.22 -9.02 4.53
C ILE A 73 17.42 -9.78 5.12
N SER A 74 18.41 -10.11 4.29
CA SER A 74 19.61 -10.85 4.71
C SER A 74 20.50 -10.04 5.65
N ASP A 75 20.62 -8.72 5.43
CA ASP A 75 21.44 -7.82 6.26
C ASP A 75 20.86 -7.55 7.66
N ARG A 76 19.61 -7.94 7.92
CA ARG A 76 18.95 -7.81 9.23
C ARG A 76 19.10 -9.02 10.15
N SER A 77 19.77 -10.09 9.69
CA SER A 77 19.93 -11.37 10.42
C SER A 77 21.27 -11.50 11.11
#